data_AF-A0A7S3PA43-F1
#
_entry.id   AF-A0A7S3PA43-F1
#
_cell.length_a   1.000
_cell.length_b   1.000
_cell.length_c   1.000
_cell.angle_alpha   90.00
_cell.angle_beta   90.00
_cell.angle_gamma   90.00
#
_symmetry.space_group_name_H-M   'P 1'
#
loop_
_entity.id
_entity.type
_entity.pdbx_description
1 polymer ?
#
loop_
_entity_poly.entity_id
_entity_poly.type
_entity_poly.pdbx_seq_one_letter_code
_entity_poly.pdbx_strand_id
1 'polypeptide(L)'
;CMARGLNVAVAGIPKTIDNDIDYIDHSFGFNSAVEAAQVAIRSAKTEAVCNLPNGIGIVKLMGRSAGFIAAHATMASSDVDLCLVPEVPIVLEGDNGCLPHLRRRVAQQGYAVVVVAEGAGEDVLGTSVETDASGNKKLPAIGEF
;
A
#
# COMPACT_ATOMS: atom_id res chain seq x y z
N CYS A 1 -6.41 21.82 30.05
CA CYS A 1 -6.00 21.50 31.44
C CYS A 1 -5.08 22.56 32.03
N MET A 2 -3.95 22.87 31.37
CA MET A 2 -2.97 23.86 31.89
C MET A 2 -3.56 25.26 32.11
N ALA A 3 -4.30 25.82 31.14
CA ALA A 3 -4.93 27.13 31.27
C ALA A 3 -5.95 27.25 32.42
N ARG A 4 -6.43 26.11 32.95
CA ARG A 4 -7.42 26.05 34.04
C ARG A 4 -6.80 25.63 35.38
N GLY A 5 -5.47 25.48 35.46
CA GLY A 5 -4.78 25.05 36.69
C GLY A 5 -5.16 23.66 37.19
N LEU A 6 -5.70 22.79 36.31
CA LEU A 6 -6.17 21.46 36.69
C LEU A 6 -5.00 20.47 36.77
N ASN A 7 -4.94 19.71 37.87
CA ASN A 7 -3.98 18.61 38.03
C ASN A 7 -4.45 17.37 37.25
N VAL A 8 -4.21 17.37 35.94
CA VAL A 8 -4.59 16.29 35.02
C VAL A 8 -3.40 15.91 34.17
N ALA A 9 -3.05 14.62 34.17
CA ALA A 9 -2.08 14.06 33.23
C ALA A 9 -2.78 13.64 31.93
N VAL A 10 -2.15 13.93 30.80
CA VAL A 10 -2.58 13.47 29.47
C VAL A 10 -1.45 12.61 28.90
N ALA A 11 -1.75 11.34 28.65
CA ALA A 11 -0.81 10.40 28.03
C ALA A 11 -1.36 9.96 26.66
N GLY A 12 -0.52 10.03 25.64
CA GLY A 12 -0.83 9.54 24.30
C GLY A 12 -0.16 8.20 24.05
N ILE A 13 -0.91 7.23 23.55
CA ILE A 13 -0.35 5.96 23.04
C ILE A 13 -0.37 6.07 21.52
N PRO A 14 0.80 6.18 20.85
CA PRO A 14 0.84 6.43 19.42
C PRO A 14 0.37 5.20 18.64
N LYS A 15 -0.65 5.36 17.81
CA LYS A 15 -1.23 4.29 16.98
C LYS A 15 -1.12 4.61 15.50
N THR A 16 -0.21 3.93 14.82
CA THR A 16 -0.15 3.86 13.36
C THR A 16 0.00 2.41 12.93
N ILE A 17 -0.68 2.02 11.85
CA ILE A 17 -0.41 0.72 11.22
C ILE A 17 0.72 0.83 10.20
N ASP A 18 1.01 2.03 9.71
CA ASP A 18 1.98 2.27 8.63
C ASP A 18 3.43 2.22 9.13
N ASN A 19 3.65 2.15 10.45
CA ASN A 19 4.97 2.14 11.10
C ASN A 19 5.84 3.37 10.78
N ASP A 20 5.21 4.54 10.72
CA ASP A 20 5.80 5.80 10.27
C ASP A 20 6.09 6.78 11.43
N ILE A 21 6.55 6.26 12.58
CA ILE A 21 6.90 7.09 13.75
C ILE A 21 8.42 7.11 13.95
N ASP A 22 9.03 8.28 13.80
CA ASP A 22 10.49 8.50 13.83
C ASP A 22 11.23 7.97 15.07
N TYR A 23 10.54 7.77 16.19
CA TYR A 23 11.16 7.41 17.48
C TYR A 23 10.99 5.94 17.89
N ILE A 24 10.24 5.15 17.13
CA ILE A 24 10.02 3.72 17.42
C ILE A 24 10.30 2.89 16.18
N ASP A 25 10.94 1.74 16.35
CA ASP A 25 11.18 0.82 15.23
C ASP A 25 9.90 0.10 14.79
N HIS A 26 8.98 -0.13 15.73
CA HIS A 26 7.72 -0.84 15.50
C HIS A 26 6.55 -0.24 16.26
N SER A 27 5.51 0.15 15.52
CA SER A 27 4.20 0.47 16.05
C SER A 27 3.36 -0.79 16.24
N PHE A 28 2.45 -0.76 17.22
CA PHE A 28 1.54 -1.88 17.42
C PHE A 28 0.54 -1.96 16.25
N GLY A 29 0.25 -3.19 15.81
CA GLY A 29 -0.65 -3.45 14.70
C GLY A 29 0.03 -3.57 13.32
N PHE A 30 1.29 -3.11 13.17
CA PHE A 30 2.03 -3.25 11.91
C PHE A 30 2.21 -4.72 11.48
N ASN A 31 2.74 -5.57 12.37
CA ASN A 31 2.98 -6.99 12.05
C ASN A 31 1.69 -7.72 11.68
N SER A 32 0.60 -7.47 12.43
CA SER A 32 -0.71 -8.05 12.12
C SER A 32 -1.26 -7.56 10.78
N ALA A 33 -0.99 -6.30 10.40
CA ALA A 33 -1.36 -5.78 9.09
C ALA A 33 -0.56 -6.47 7.96
N VAL A 34 0.75 -6.71 8.16
CA VAL A 34 1.58 -7.45 7.20
C VAL A 34 1.08 -8.89 7.03
N GLU A 35 0.77 -9.60 8.12
CA GLU A 35 0.22 -10.95 8.07
C GLU A 35 -1.12 -10.99 7.30
N ALA A 36 -2.01 -10.04 7.58
CA ALA A 36 -3.28 -9.93 6.85
C ALA A 36 -3.07 -9.61 5.36
N ALA A 37 -2.10 -8.74 5.04
CA ALA A 37 -1.75 -8.41 3.67
C ALA A 37 -1.24 -9.63 2.89
N GLN A 38 -0.44 -10.50 3.51
CA GLN A 38 0.02 -11.74 2.89
C GLN A 38 -1.13 -12.67 2.51
N VAL A 39 -2.14 -12.80 3.37
CA VAL A 39 -3.34 -13.60 3.05
C VAL A 39 -4.04 -13.03 1.82
N ALA A 40 -4.22 -11.71 1.74
CA ALA A 40 -4.83 -11.05 0.59
C ALA A 40 -4.03 -11.26 -0.71
N ILE A 41 -2.70 -11.12 -0.64
CA ILE A 41 -1.79 -11.36 -1.79
C ILE A 41 -1.92 -12.80 -2.29
N ARG A 42 -1.92 -13.79 -1.38
CA ARG A 42 -2.04 -15.20 -1.75
C ARG A 42 -3.39 -15.50 -2.41
N SER A 43 -4.48 -14.91 -1.91
CA SER A 43 -5.79 -15.01 -2.54
C SER A 43 -5.78 -14.41 -3.96
N ALA A 44 -5.23 -13.21 -4.14
CA ALA A 44 -5.14 -12.58 -5.46
C ALA A 44 -4.27 -13.37 -6.44
N LYS A 45 -3.16 -13.96 -5.98
CA LYS A 45 -2.36 -14.88 -6.79
C LYS A 45 -3.17 -16.09 -7.25
N THR A 46 -3.95 -16.67 -6.35
CA THR A 46 -4.78 -17.86 -6.66
C THR A 46 -5.76 -17.53 -7.78
N GLU A 47 -6.45 -16.39 -7.69
CA GLU A 47 -7.35 -15.89 -8.74
C GLU A 47 -6.62 -15.62 -10.06
N ALA A 48 -5.44 -14.97 -10.00
CA ALA A 48 -4.63 -14.69 -11.19
C ALA A 48 -4.16 -15.98 -11.89
N VAL A 49 -3.82 -17.01 -11.13
CA VAL A 49 -3.43 -18.33 -11.68
C VAL A 49 -4.64 -19.10 -12.23
N CYS A 50 -5.81 -19.00 -11.59
CA CYS A 50 -7.03 -19.64 -12.10
C CYS A 50 -7.46 -19.05 -13.46
N ASN A 51 -7.20 -17.76 -13.69
CA ASN A 51 -7.60 -17.06 -14.90
C ASN A 51 -6.52 -17.09 -16.01
N LEU A 52 -5.83 -18.21 -16.16
CA LEU A 52 -4.80 -18.41 -17.17
C LEU A 52 -5.40 -18.69 -18.57
N PRO A 53 -4.83 -18.12 -19.66
CA PRO A 53 -3.73 -17.15 -19.67
C PRO A 53 -4.18 -15.69 -19.47
N ASN A 54 -3.26 -14.85 -19.00
CA ASN A 54 -3.38 -13.41 -18.78
C ASN A 54 -4.12 -12.97 -17.50
N GLY A 55 -4.08 -13.78 -16.44
CA GLY A 55 -4.65 -13.39 -15.16
C GLY A 55 -3.81 -12.31 -14.46
N ILE A 56 -4.45 -11.26 -13.97
CA ILE A 56 -3.79 -10.19 -13.22
C ILE A 56 -4.53 -10.03 -11.89
N GLY A 57 -3.81 -10.20 -10.78
CA GLY A 57 -4.31 -9.95 -9.44
C GLY A 57 -3.79 -8.62 -8.93
N ILE A 58 -4.67 -7.69 -8.55
CA ILE A 58 -4.28 -6.38 -7.98
C ILE A 58 -4.75 -6.34 -6.53
N VAL A 59 -3.84 -6.01 -5.60
CA VAL A 59 -4.14 -5.91 -4.17
C VAL A 59 -3.76 -4.53 -3.67
N LYS A 60 -4.77 -3.78 -3.22
CA LYS A 60 -4.57 -2.51 -2.53
C LYS A 60 -4.29 -2.75 -1.06
N LEU A 61 -3.15 -2.26 -0.56
CA LEU A 61 -2.74 -2.32 0.83
C LEU A 61 -2.74 -0.93 1.48
N MET A 62 -2.65 -0.92 2.80
CA MET A 62 -2.45 0.29 3.59
C MET A 62 -1.04 0.85 3.37
N GLY A 63 -0.88 2.15 3.56
CA GLY A 63 0.35 2.89 3.30
C GLY A 63 0.05 4.24 2.67
N ARG A 64 -0.38 5.19 3.51
CA ARG A 64 -0.75 6.55 3.05
C ARG A 64 0.48 7.37 2.68
N SER A 65 1.44 7.44 3.58
CA SER A 65 2.67 8.22 3.40
C SER A 65 3.90 7.34 3.22
N ALA A 66 3.83 6.10 3.71
CA ALA A 66 4.91 5.15 3.68
C ALA A 66 4.43 3.78 3.18
N GLY A 67 5.22 3.14 2.33
CA GLY A 67 4.95 1.85 1.72
C GLY A 67 5.39 0.65 2.56
N PHE A 68 5.66 0.80 3.86
CA PHE A 68 6.25 -0.25 4.68
C PHE A 68 5.44 -1.56 4.66
N ILE A 69 4.12 -1.50 4.82
CA ILE A 69 3.27 -2.70 4.78
C ILE A 69 3.39 -3.38 3.41
N ALA A 70 3.29 -2.61 2.32
CA ALA A 70 3.38 -3.14 0.96
C ALA A 70 4.75 -3.77 0.66
N ALA A 71 5.84 -3.13 1.08
CA ALA A 71 7.20 -3.64 0.92
C ALA A 71 7.42 -4.92 1.73
N HIS A 72 7.07 -4.91 3.03
CA HIS A 72 7.24 -6.08 3.90
C HIS A 72 6.37 -7.26 3.46
N ALA A 73 5.11 -7.03 3.08
CA ALA A 73 4.23 -8.08 2.58
C ALA A 73 4.73 -8.67 1.26
N THR A 74 5.23 -7.84 0.35
CA THR A 74 5.81 -8.26 -0.93
C THR A 74 7.05 -9.13 -0.70
N MET A 75 8.00 -8.67 0.12
CA MET A 75 9.21 -9.42 0.44
C MET A 75 8.89 -10.76 1.12
N ALA A 76 7.88 -10.78 2.00
CA ALA A 76 7.55 -11.98 2.76
C ALA A 76 6.71 -13.00 1.98
N SER A 77 5.92 -12.60 0.98
CA SER A 77 5.10 -13.53 0.18
C SER A 77 5.85 -14.14 -1.01
N SER A 78 6.86 -13.46 -1.57
CA SER A 78 7.56 -13.84 -2.82
C SER A 78 6.64 -14.03 -4.05
N ASP A 79 5.37 -13.64 -3.92
CA ASP A 79 4.27 -13.90 -4.85
C ASP A 79 3.91 -12.67 -5.70
N VAL A 80 4.59 -11.53 -5.47
CA VAL A 80 4.28 -10.23 -6.07
C VAL A 80 5.28 -9.92 -7.17
N ASP A 81 4.79 -9.54 -8.35
CA ASP A 81 5.60 -9.21 -9.53
C ASP A 81 5.91 -7.71 -9.67
N LEU A 82 5.04 -6.87 -9.10
CA LEU A 82 5.17 -5.42 -9.08
C LEU A 82 4.62 -4.86 -7.77
N CYS A 83 5.42 -4.06 -7.08
CA CYS A 83 5.03 -3.36 -5.86
C CYS A 83 5.09 -1.85 -6.10
N LEU A 84 3.98 -1.15 -5.85
CA LEU A 84 3.83 0.29 -6.01
C LEU A 84 3.67 0.92 -4.63
N VAL A 85 4.54 1.88 -4.31
CA VAL A 85 4.66 2.51 -2.98
C VAL A 85 4.71 4.03 -3.13
N PRO A 86 4.22 4.81 -2.13
CA PRO A 86 4.18 6.27 -2.22
C PRO A 86 5.55 6.94 -2.38
N GLU A 87 6.63 6.28 -1.96
CA GLU A 87 7.99 6.80 -2.06
C GLU A 87 8.54 6.80 -3.49
N VAL A 88 7.95 6.02 -4.40
CA VAL A 88 8.41 5.86 -5.78
C VAL A 88 7.33 6.34 -6.75
N PRO A 89 7.60 7.36 -7.59
CA PRO A 89 6.66 7.84 -8.59
C PRO A 89 6.22 6.73 -9.57
N ILE A 90 4.95 6.71 -9.94
CA ILE A 90 4.41 5.69 -10.83
C ILE A 90 4.58 6.14 -12.27
N VAL A 91 5.41 5.41 -13.02
CA VAL A 91 5.60 5.61 -14.45
C VAL A 91 4.94 4.45 -15.19
N LEU A 92 3.77 4.67 -15.78
CA LEU A 92 3.01 3.61 -16.47
C LEU A 92 3.68 3.17 -17.78
N GLU A 93 4.13 4.13 -18.57
CA GLU A 93 4.62 3.95 -19.95
C GLU A 93 6.15 4.09 -20.06
N GLY A 94 6.72 3.63 -21.19
CA GLY A 94 8.16 3.68 -21.47
C GLY A 94 8.89 2.37 -21.12
N ASP A 95 10.14 2.22 -21.57
CA ASP A 95 10.86 0.93 -21.52
C ASP A 95 11.02 0.35 -20.11
N ASN A 96 11.07 1.22 -19.10
CA ASN A 96 11.13 0.85 -17.67
C ASN A 96 9.82 1.13 -16.93
N GLY A 97 8.72 1.37 -17.66
CA GLY A 97 7.41 1.62 -17.08
C GLY A 97 6.76 0.35 -16.52
N CYS A 98 5.74 0.56 -15.67
CA CYS A 98 5.00 -0.52 -15.03
C CYS A 98 4.31 -1.43 -16.05
N LEU A 99 3.71 -0.87 -17.12
CA LEU A 99 2.95 -1.65 -18.10
C LEU A 99 3.85 -2.57 -18.95
N PRO A 100 5.00 -2.12 -19.50
CA PRO A 100 5.91 -3.03 -20.21
C PRO A 100 6.52 -4.09 -19.31
N HIS A 101 6.81 -3.77 -18.03
CA HIS A 101 7.22 -4.76 -17.05
C HIS A 101 6.15 -5.86 -16.86
N LEU A 102 4.90 -5.47 -16.59
CA LEU A 102 3.81 -6.42 -16.41
C LEU A 102 3.54 -7.27 -17.65
N ARG A 103 3.55 -6.67 -18.85
CA ARG A 103 3.41 -7.43 -20.11
C ARG A 103 4.48 -8.51 -20.24
N ARG A 104 5.73 -8.22 -19.88
CA ARG A 104 6.81 -9.22 -19.88
C ARG A 104 6.57 -10.34 -18.87
N ARG A 105 6.11 -10.01 -17.66
CA ARG A 105 5.81 -11.00 -16.61
C ARG A 105 4.67 -11.93 -17.02
N VAL A 106 3.56 -11.37 -17.51
CA VAL A 106 2.42 -12.15 -18.00
C VAL A 106 2.82 -13.01 -19.20
N ALA A 107 3.63 -12.51 -20.14
CA ALA A 107 4.10 -13.33 -21.26
C ALA A 107 5.00 -14.51 -20.83
N GLN A 108 5.74 -14.36 -19.73
CA GLN A 108 6.63 -15.41 -19.21
C GLN A 108 5.92 -16.44 -18.32
N GLN A 109 4.98 -15.98 -17.48
CA GLN A 109 4.36 -16.81 -16.44
C GLN A 109 2.89 -17.12 -16.70
N GLY A 110 2.26 -16.40 -17.62
CA GLY A 110 0.83 -16.43 -17.90
C GLY A 110 -0.01 -15.56 -16.96
N TYR A 111 0.54 -15.10 -15.84
CA TYR A 111 -0.14 -14.25 -14.86
C TYR A 111 0.80 -13.20 -14.27
N ALA A 112 0.26 -12.23 -13.54
CA ALA A 112 1.04 -11.32 -12.71
C ALA A 112 0.25 -10.88 -11.47
N VAL A 113 0.95 -10.60 -10.37
CA VAL A 113 0.38 -10.03 -9.14
C VAL A 113 0.97 -8.67 -8.86
N VAL A 114 0.10 -7.69 -8.64
CA VAL A 114 0.44 -6.30 -8.37
C VAL A 114 -0.04 -5.94 -6.96
N VAL A 115 0.86 -5.36 -6.18
CA VAL A 115 0.53 -4.75 -4.89
C VAL A 115 0.66 -3.24 -5.02
N VAL A 116 -0.34 -2.52 -4.54
CA VAL A 116 -0.35 -1.05 -4.55
C VAL A 116 -0.70 -0.51 -3.16
N ALA A 117 0.17 0.32 -2.61
CA ALA A 117 -0.13 1.09 -1.40
C ALA A 117 -1.15 2.19 -1.74
N GLU A 118 -2.10 2.47 -0.85
CA GLU A 118 -3.16 3.44 -1.10
C GLU A 118 -2.69 4.86 -1.36
N GLY A 119 -1.50 5.24 -0.85
CA GLY A 119 -0.88 6.53 -1.09
C GLY A 119 -0.09 6.64 -2.38
N ALA A 120 0.09 5.53 -3.11
CA ALA A 120 0.81 5.56 -4.38
C ALA A 120 -0.07 6.19 -5.49
N GLY A 121 0.56 6.85 -6.47
CA GLY A 121 -0.14 7.32 -7.66
C GLY A 121 -0.83 8.67 -7.55
N GLU A 122 -0.61 9.45 -6.49
CA GLU A 122 -1.07 10.86 -6.42
C GLU A 122 -0.53 11.71 -7.58
N ASP A 123 0.65 11.35 -8.12
CA ASP A 123 1.27 11.93 -9.31
C ASP A 123 0.50 11.63 -10.60
N VAL A 124 -0.18 10.48 -10.67
CA VAL A 124 -0.91 10.04 -11.86
C VAL A 124 -2.39 10.43 -11.80
N LEU A 125 -3.02 10.28 -10.63
CA LEU A 125 -4.44 10.55 -10.41
C LEU A 125 -4.74 12.00 -10.01
N GLY A 126 -3.72 12.75 -9.63
CA GLY A 126 -3.86 14.07 -9.04
C GLY A 126 -4.25 14.02 -7.56
N THR A 127 -3.93 15.10 -6.84
CA THR A 127 -4.26 15.23 -5.43
C THR A 127 -5.75 15.56 -5.25
N SER A 128 -6.45 14.80 -4.43
CA SER A 128 -7.84 15.13 -4.07
C SER A 128 -7.92 16.43 -3.28
N VAL A 129 -8.96 17.22 -3.57
CA VAL A 129 -9.31 18.44 -2.83
C VAL A 129 -10.24 18.14 -1.65
N GLU A 130 -10.79 16.93 -1.59
CA GLU A 130 -11.70 16.53 -0.51
C GLU A 130 -10.96 16.13 0.76
N THR A 131 -11.52 16.52 1.90
CA THR A 131 -11.06 16.12 3.23
C THR A 131 -12.07 15.21 3.92
N ASP A 132 -11.58 14.36 4.83
CA ASP A 132 -12.42 13.62 5.77
C ASP A 132 -12.95 14.54 6.90
N ALA A 133 -13.77 13.97 7.79
CA ALA A 133 -14.34 14.70 8.92
C ALA A 133 -13.29 15.16 9.96
N SER A 134 -12.09 14.59 9.92
CA SER A 134 -10.95 14.95 10.77
C SER A 134 -10.01 15.97 10.11
N GLY A 135 -10.27 16.35 8.86
CA GLY A 135 -9.49 17.32 8.08
C GLY A 135 -8.35 16.71 7.26
N ASN A 136 -8.21 15.38 7.20
CA ASN A 136 -7.18 14.75 6.37
C ASN A 136 -7.63 14.69 4.92
N LYS A 137 -6.69 14.88 3.98
CA LYS A 137 -6.99 14.70 2.55
C LYS A 137 -7.40 13.26 2.26
N LYS A 138 -8.45 13.08 1.44
CA LYS A 138 -8.81 11.76 0.92
C LYS A 138 -7.83 11.38 -0.18
N LEU A 139 -7.37 10.14 -0.19
CA LEU A 139 -6.52 9.65 -1.27
C LEU A 139 -7.40 9.24 -2.47
N PRO A 140 -6.94 9.44 -3.70
CA PRO A 140 -7.63 8.93 -4.88
C PRO A 140 -7.62 7.39 -4.86
N ALA A 141 -8.63 6.78 -5.50
CA ALA A 141 -8.82 5.32 -5.48
C ALA A 141 -7.85 4.60 -6.44
N ILE A 142 -6.56 4.58 -6.13
CA ILE A 142 -5.51 3.99 -6.98
C ILE A 142 -5.74 2.50 -7.28
N GLY A 143 -6.45 1.77 -6.43
CA GLY A 143 -6.76 0.36 -6.69
C GLY A 143 -7.77 0.13 -7.82
N GLU A 144 -8.58 1.14 -8.17
CA GLU A 144 -9.59 1.06 -9.25
C GLU A 144 -9.09 1.65 -10.58
N PHE A 145 -7.98 2.40 -10.54
CA PHE A 145 -7.35 3.04 -11.67
C PHE A 145 -6.45 2.09 -12.45
#